data_AF-A0A6G3XBT1-F1
#
_entry.id   AF-A0A6G3XBT1-F1
#
_cell.length_a   1.000
_cell.length_b   1.000
_cell.length_c   1.000
_cell.angle_alpha   90.00
_cell.angle_beta   90.00
_cell.angle_gamma   90.00
#
_symmetry.space_group_name_H-M   'P 1'
#
loop_
_entity.id
_entity.type
_entity.pdbx_description
1 polymer ?
#
loop_
_entity_poly.entity_id
_entity_poly.type
_entity_poly.pdbx_seq_one_letter_code
_entity_poly.pdbx_strand_id
1 'polypeptide(L)'
;QADSWTLDTYRRHEGYEGLRKALAMAPDDLIAYVKDSGLRGRGGAGFPTGMKWQFIPQGDGKPHYLVVNADESEPGTCKDIPLLFANPHSLIEGIVIACYAIRSSHAFIYLRGEVVPVLRRLHEAVREAYEAGYLGTNILGSGLDLELTVHAGAGAYICGEETALLDSLEGRRGQPRLRPPFPAVAGLYACPTVVNNVESIASVPAILNKGKDWF
;
A
#
# COMPACT_ATOMS: atom_id res chain seq x y z
N GLN A 1 -13.01 -19.30 -6.27
CA GLN A 1 -14.35 -18.79 -6.64
C GLN A 1 -14.21 -17.84 -7.82
N ALA A 2 -15.14 -17.82 -8.77
CA ALA A 2 -15.01 -17.04 -10.02
C ALA A 2 -15.10 -15.51 -9.79
N ASP A 3 -15.70 -15.11 -8.68
CA ASP A 3 -16.02 -13.76 -8.22
C ASP A 3 -15.14 -13.30 -7.04
N SER A 4 -14.01 -13.98 -6.76
CA SER A 4 -13.17 -13.73 -5.59
C SER A 4 -12.62 -12.30 -5.49
N TRP A 5 -12.49 -11.63 -6.64
CA TRP A 5 -11.87 -10.33 -6.79
C TRP A 5 -12.83 -9.16 -6.60
N THR A 6 -14.14 -9.45 -6.50
CA THR A 6 -15.19 -8.42 -6.38
C THR A 6 -15.32 -7.91 -4.96
N LEU A 7 -15.82 -6.68 -4.83
CA LEU A 7 -16.06 -6.08 -3.52
C LEU A 7 -17.05 -6.87 -2.66
N ASP A 8 -18.12 -7.39 -3.26
CA ASP A 8 -19.15 -8.15 -2.55
C ASP A 8 -18.56 -9.40 -1.90
N THR A 9 -17.78 -10.19 -2.65
CA THR A 9 -17.11 -11.37 -2.11
C THR A 9 -16.14 -11.01 -0.99
N TYR A 10 -15.39 -9.92 -1.14
CA TYR A 10 -14.47 -9.47 -0.09
C TYR A 10 -15.24 -9.15 1.22
N ARG A 11 -16.36 -8.42 1.13
CA ARG A 11 -17.22 -8.10 2.28
C ARG A 11 -17.86 -9.34 2.92
N ARG A 12 -18.30 -10.32 2.12
CA ARG A 12 -18.85 -11.60 2.63
C ARG A 12 -17.84 -12.38 3.48
N HIS A 13 -16.55 -12.13 3.29
CA HIS A 13 -15.44 -12.73 4.03
C HIS A 13 -14.78 -11.76 5.01
N GLU A 14 -15.57 -10.87 5.63
CA GLU A 14 -15.11 -9.91 6.66
C GLU A 14 -14.14 -8.82 6.16
N GLY A 15 -14.10 -8.59 4.84
CA GLY A 15 -13.34 -7.50 4.25
C GLY A 15 -13.82 -6.13 4.73
N TYR A 16 -12.88 -5.20 4.94
CA TYR A 16 -13.07 -3.87 5.52
C TYR A 16 -13.40 -3.82 7.02
N GLU A 17 -13.53 -4.94 7.72
CA GLU A 17 -13.65 -4.94 9.18
C GLU A 17 -12.33 -4.55 9.87
N GLY A 18 -11.19 -4.89 9.26
CA GLY A 18 -9.87 -4.42 9.71
C GLY A 18 -9.76 -2.89 9.61
N LEU A 19 -10.25 -2.30 8.52
CA LEU A 19 -10.30 -0.85 8.35
C LEU A 19 -11.18 -0.17 9.41
N ARG A 20 -12.36 -0.71 9.72
CA ARG A 20 -13.23 -0.14 10.78
C ARG A 20 -12.53 -0.12 12.14
N LYS A 21 -11.82 -1.20 12.48
CA LYS A 21 -11.01 -1.29 13.71
C LYS A 21 -9.86 -0.28 13.69
N ALA A 22 -9.17 -0.15 12.57
CA ALA A 22 -8.06 0.80 12.42
C ALA A 22 -8.51 2.26 12.60
N LEU A 23 -9.65 2.65 12.01
CA LEU A 23 -10.19 4.01 12.13
C LEU A 23 -10.71 4.35 13.54
N ALA A 24 -10.89 3.35 14.40
CA ALA A 24 -11.24 3.55 15.81
C ALA A 24 -10.00 3.75 16.71
N MET A 25 -8.79 3.62 16.17
CA MET A 25 -7.53 3.82 16.89
C MET A 25 -6.92 5.16 16.50
N ALA A 26 -6.14 5.78 17.41
CA ALA A 26 -5.30 6.89 16.99
C ALA A 26 -4.21 6.41 16.02
N PRO A 27 -3.78 7.22 15.03
CA PRO A 27 -2.78 6.79 14.05
C PRO A 27 -1.47 6.29 14.67
N ASP A 28 -1.02 6.90 15.77
CA ASP A 28 0.22 6.47 16.44
C ASP A 28 0.05 5.13 17.16
N ASP A 29 -1.13 4.87 17.73
CA ASP A 29 -1.48 3.57 18.33
C ASP A 29 -1.56 2.49 17.25
N LEU A 30 -2.06 2.82 16.06
CA LEU A 30 -2.10 1.91 14.91
C LEU A 30 -0.68 1.57 14.42
N ILE A 31 0.23 2.54 14.35
CA ILE A 31 1.64 2.30 14.02
C ILE A 31 2.26 1.35 15.06
N ALA A 32 2.03 1.61 16.35
CA ALA A 32 2.51 0.76 17.44
C ALA A 32 1.92 -0.66 17.35
N TYR A 33 0.62 -0.78 17.06
CA TYR A 33 -0.07 -2.06 16.92
C TYR A 33 0.53 -2.91 15.79
N VAL A 34 0.79 -2.33 14.62
CA VAL A 34 1.44 -3.02 13.50
C VAL A 34 2.90 -3.34 13.81
N LYS A 35 3.61 -2.47 14.54
CA LYS A 35 4.97 -2.75 15.01
C LYS A 35 5.00 -3.97 15.95
N ASP A 36 4.08 -4.03 16.90
CA ASP A 36 3.96 -5.11 17.88
C ASP A 36 3.54 -6.44 17.26
N SER A 37 2.82 -6.43 16.12
CA SER A 37 2.52 -7.66 15.37
C SER A 37 3.77 -8.35 14.80
N GLY A 38 4.93 -7.68 14.79
CA GLY A 38 6.14 -8.25 14.21
C GLY A 38 6.12 -8.34 12.68
N LEU A 39 5.19 -7.67 12.00
CA LEU A 39 5.17 -7.59 10.54
C LEU A 39 6.49 -7.02 9.99
N ARG A 40 7.16 -7.81 9.17
CA ARG A 40 8.37 -7.44 8.45
C ARG A 40 8.09 -7.29 6.96
N GLY A 41 8.81 -6.38 6.30
CA GLY A 41 8.67 -6.12 4.87
C GLY A 41 8.92 -7.39 4.03
N ARG A 42 7.91 -7.73 3.22
CA ARG A 42 7.86 -8.94 2.37
C ARG A 42 8.40 -8.73 0.95
N GLY A 43 9.03 -7.58 0.70
CA GLY A 43 9.77 -7.30 -0.54
C GLY A 43 11.25 -7.72 -0.49
N GLY A 44 11.64 -8.63 0.40
CA GLY A 44 13.00 -9.17 0.52
C GLY A 44 13.84 -8.57 1.66
N ALA A 45 13.81 -7.26 1.88
CA ALA A 45 14.68 -6.61 2.89
C ALA A 45 14.33 -6.96 4.36
N GLY A 46 13.10 -7.37 4.64
CA GLY A 46 12.70 -7.80 5.99
C GLY A 46 12.73 -6.69 7.05
N PHE A 47 12.66 -5.41 6.67
CA PHE A 47 12.60 -4.30 7.63
C PHE A 47 11.24 -4.26 8.36
N PRO A 48 11.17 -4.03 9.68
CA PRO A 48 9.89 -3.98 10.40
C PRO A 48 8.96 -2.89 9.87
N THR A 49 7.74 -3.26 9.46
CA THR A 49 6.81 -2.36 8.75
C THR A 49 6.34 -1.21 9.64
N GLY A 50 5.94 -1.49 10.89
CA GLY A 50 5.53 -0.44 11.83
C GLY A 50 6.67 0.55 12.15
N MET A 51 7.92 0.08 12.21
CA MET A 51 9.08 0.96 12.36
C MET A 51 9.30 1.85 11.12
N LYS A 52 9.06 1.32 9.91
CA LYS A 52 9.15 2.11 8.67
C LYS A 52 8.14 3.25 8.67
N TRP A 53 6.92 3.00 9.14
CA TRP A 53 5.86 4.01 9.25
C TRP A 53 6.20 5.07 10.31
N GLN A 54 6.80 4.65 11.42
CA GLN A 54 7.24 5.55 12.49
C GLN A 54 8.29 6.59 12.04
N PHE A 55 9.05 6.32 10.97
CA PHE A 55 10.06 7.25 10.46
C PHE A 55 9.51 8.39 9.61
N ILE A 56 8.22 8.37 9.27
CA ILE A 56 7.60 9.48 8.56
C ILE A 56 7.45 10.65 9.53
N PRO A 57 8.10 11.80 9.27
CA PRO A 57 7.96 12.99 10.11
C PRO A 57 6.49 13.39 10.18
N GLN A 58 6.06 13.87 11.33
CA GLN A 58 4.70 14.38 11.52
C GLN A 58 4.79 15.89 11.76
N GLY A 59 3.89 16.65 11.14
CA GLY A 59 3.80 18.10 11.32
C GLY A 59 4.88 18.93 10.60
N ASP A 60 5.51 18.39 9.55
CA ASP A 60 6.47 19.12 8.71
C ASP A 60 5.78 19.99 7.62
N GLY A 61 4.44 19.95 7.57
CA GLY A 61 3.61 20.70 6.62
C GLY A 61 3.68 20.19 5.18
N LYS A 62 4.32 19.05 4.93
CA LYS A 62 4.42 18.43 3.60
C LYS A 62 3.34 17.37 3.41
N PRO A 63 2.91 17.12 2.17
CA PRO A 63 2.11 15.94 1.88
C PRO A 63 2.94 14.68 2.12
N HIS A 64 2.31 13.63 2.62
CA HIS A 64 2.92 12.31 2.73
C HIS A 64 2.40 11.41 1.62
N TYR A 65 3.25 10.49 1.14
CA TYR A 65 2.87 9.53 0.11
C TYR A 65 3.08 8.10 0.57
N LEU A 66 2.13 7.23 0.22
CA LEU A 66 2.32 5.79 0.23
C LEU A 66 2.56 5.32 -1.20
N VAL A 67 3.62 4.53 -1.41
CA VAL A 67 3.88 3.86 -2.68
C VAL A 67 3.93 2.36 -2.45
N VAL A 68 2.99 1.65 -3.06
CA VAL A 68 2.98 0.19 -3.08
C VAL A 68 3.81 -0.28 -4.25
N ASN A 69 4.88 -1.01 -3.94
CA ASN A 69 5.73 -1.67 -4.91
C ASN A 69 5.11 -3.02 -5.31
N ALA A 70 4.51 -3.04 -6.50
CA ALA A 70 3.98 -4.22 -7.18
C ALA A 70 4.81 -4.58 -8.43
N ASP A 71 6.11 -4.22 -8.44
CA ASP A 71 7.07 -4.67 -9.44
C ASP A 71 7.66 -6.04 -9.05
N GLU A 72 6.84 -7.09 -9.13
CA GLU A 72 7.25 -8.47 -8.87
C GLU A 72 8.07 -9.01 -10.06
N SER A 73 9.33 -8.59 -10.14
CA SER A 73 10.22 -8.85 -11.28
C SER A 73 11.31 -9.90 -11.00
N GLU A 74 11.52 -10.30 -9.73
CA GLU A 74 12.52 -11.30 -9.34
C GLU A 74 12.15 -12.70 -9.84
N PRO A 75 13.05 -13.41 -10.55
CA PRO A 75 12.75 -14.76 -11.05
C PRO A 75 12.33 -15.71 -9.94
N GLY A 76 11.22 -16.42 -10.14
CA GLY A 76 10.67 -17.36 -9.15
C GLY A 76 9.72 -16.72 -8.13
N THR A 77 9.58 -15.40 -8.11
CA THR A 77 8.54 -14.72 -7.32
C THR A 77 7.20 -14.76 -8.06
N CYS A 78 6.15 -15.21 -7.35
CA CYS A 78 4.80 -15.39 -7.89
C CYS A 78 3.75 -15.33 -6.78
N LYS A 79 3.88 -14.35 -5.88
CA LYS A 79 3.04 -14.18 -4.69
C LYS A 79 2.14 -12.95 -4.81
N ASP A 80 2.67 -11.85 -5.34
CA ASP A 80 1.96 -10.57 -5.39
C ASP A 80 0.99 -10.52 -6.57
N ILE A 81 1.41 -10.97 -7.75
CA ILE A 81 0.56 -10.97 -8.95
C ILE A 81 -0.68 -11.85 -8.79
N PRO A 82 -0.61 -13.10 -8.28
CA PRO A 82 -1.81 -13.89 -8.01
C PRO A 82 -2.70 -13.28 -6.93
N LEU A 83 -2.13 -12.67 -5.88
CA LEU A 83 -2.89 -11.98 -4.85
C LEU A 83 -3.69 -10.82 -5.45
N LEU A 84 -3.06 -9.96 -6.25
CA LEU A 84 -3.73 -8.83 -6.88
C LEU A 84 -4.77 -9.25 -7.91
N PHE A 85 -4.55 -10.37 -8.59
CA PHE A 85 -5.52 -10.91 -9.53
C PHE A 85 -6.77 -11.48 -8.83
N ALA A 86 -6.58 -12.12 -7.67
CA ALA A 86 -7.63 -12.87 -6.98
C ALA A 86 -8.35 -12.07 -5.89
N ASN A 87 -7.66 -11.16 -5.20
CA ASN A 87 -8.15 -10.41 -4.04
C ASN A 87 -7.54 -8.98 -3.95
N PRO A 88 -7.83 -8.10 -4.94
CA PRO A 88 -7.29 -6.74 -4.96
C PRO A 88 -7.78 -5.86 -3.79
N HIS A 89 -8.99 -6.10 -3.27
CA HIS A 89 -9.55 -5.32 -2.16
C HIS A 89 -8.77 -5.47 -0.86
N SER A 90 -8.10 -6.61 -0.64
CA SER A 90 -7.18 -6.76 0.51
C SER A 90 -6.01 -5.78 0.46
N LEU A 91 -5.47 -5.51 -0.73
CA LEU A 91 -4.45 -4.48 -0.88
C LEU A 91 -5.05 -3.08 -0.64
N ILE A 92 -6.21 -2.78 -1.24
CA ILE A 92 -6.86 -1.47 -1.13
C ILE A 92 -7.18 -1.14 0.34
N GLU A 93 -7.76 -2.09 1.08
CA GLU A 93 -8.01 -1.92 2.51
C GLU A 93 -6.72 -1.64 3.28
N GLY A 94 -5.66 -2.41 3.00
CA GLY A 94 -4.35 -2.19 3.61
C GLY A 94 -3.75 -0.81 3.29
N ILE A 95 -3.95 -0.31 2.06
CA ILE A 95 -3.52 1.04 1.65
C ILE A 95 -4.26 2.09 2.47
N VAL A 96 -5.59 1.99 2.60
CA VAL A 96 -6.37 2.94 3.39
C VAL A 96 -5.89 2.97 4.85
N ILE A 97 -5.67 1.79 5.46
CA ILE A 97 -5.16 1.66 6.83
C ILE A 97 -3.76 2.29 6.96
N ALA A 98 -2.85 1.98 6.05
CA ALA A 98 -1.49 2.52 6.07
C ALA A 98 -1.48 4.04 5.88
N CYS A 99 -2.28 4.57 4.96
CA CYS A 99 -2.44 6.01 4.73
C CYS A 99 -3.02 6.72 5.95
N TYR A 100 -4.00 6.13 6.62
CA TYR A 100 -4.51 6.64 7.90
C TYR A 100 -3.39 6.73 8.95
N ALA A 101 -2.60 5.66 9.10
CA ALA A 101 -1.51 5.59 10.06
C ALA A 101 -0.45 6.68 9.82
N ILE A 102 -0.05 6.90 8.56
CA ILE A 102 0.99 7.88 8.20
C ILE A 102 0.44 9.25 7.85
N ARG A 103 -0.88 9.47 7.97
CA ARG A 103 -1.57 10.72 7.64
C ARG A 103 -1.33 11.18 6.19
N SER A 104 -1.36 10.21 5.27
CA SER A 104 -1.22 10.44 3.82
C SER A 104 -2.59 10.53 3.16
N SER A 105 -2.75 11.52 2.27
CA SER A 105 -3.96 11.69 1.47
C SER A 105 -3.83 11.18 0.03
N HIS A 106 -2.68 10.59 -0.33
CA HIS A 106 -2.44 10.10 -1.68
C HIS A 106 -1.53 8.86 -1.66
N ALA A 107 -2.02 7.78 -2.26
CA ALA A 107 -1.27 6.56 -2.48
C ALA A 107 -1.10 6.20 -3.96
N PHE A 108 -0.03 5.50 -4.26
CA PHE A 108 0.29 4.98 -5.59
C PHE A 108 0.48 3.46 -5.52
N ILE A 109 -0.02 2.74 -6.53
CA ILE A 109 0.37 1.36 -6.79
C ILE A 109 1.21 1.38 -8.06
N TYR A 110 2.49 1.03 -7.96
CA TYR A 110 3.36 0.86 -9.11
C TYR A 110 3.38 -0.61 -9.52
N LEU A 111 2.64 -0.96 -10.57
CA LEU A 111 2.50 -2.32 -11.09
C LEU A 111 3.38 -2.51 -12.32
N ARG A 112 4.13 -3.61 -12.40
CA ARG A 112 4.90 -3.93 -13.61
C ARG A 112 4.05 -3.97 -14.89
N GLY A 113 4.62 -3.59 -16.02
CA GLY A 113 3.89 -3.40 -17.28
C GLY A 113 3.38 -4.69 -17.95
N GLU A 114 3.90 -5.85 -17.55
CA GLU A 114 3.67 -7.13 -18.21
C GLU A 114 2.35 -7.81 -17.80
N VAL A 115 1.68 -7.33 -16.76
CA VAL A 115 0.52 -7.98 -16.14
C VAL A 115 -0.80 -7.24 -16.39
N VAL A 116 -1.11 -6.98 -17.66
CA VAL A 116 -2.33 -6.26 -18.10
C VAL A 116 -3.63 -6.80 -17.47
N PRO A 117 -3.86 -8.12 -17.29
CA PRO A 117 -5.05 -8.60 -16.61
C PRO A 117 -5.16 -8.12 -15.15
N VAL A 118 -4.04 -8.04 -14.43
CA VAL A 118 -4.00 -7.51 -13.05
C VAL A 118 -4.23 -6.01 -13.04
N LEU A 119 -3.67 -5.28 -14.00
CA LEU A 119 -3.91 -3.83 -14.13
C LEU A 119 -5.41 -3.53 -14.26
N ARG A 120 -6.13 -4.28 -15.12
CA ARG A 120 -7.58 -4.15 -15.29
C ARG A 120 -8.34 -4.51 -14.01
N ARG A 121 -7.93 -5.56 -13.30
CA ARG A 121 -8.50 -5.96 -12.01
C ARG A 121 -8.36 -4.87 -10.96
N LEU A 122 -7.18 -4.26 -10.85
CA LEU A 122 -6.93 -3.20 -9.89
C LEU A 122 -7.78 -1.95 -10.20
N HIS A 123 -7.84 -1.52 -11.46
CA HIS A 123 -8.69 -0.38 -11.81
C HIS A 123 -10.17 -0.61 -11.47
N GLU A 124 -10.68 -1.81 -11.71
CA GLU A 124 -12.06 -2.15 -11.37
C GLU A 124 -12.29 -2.18 -9.86
N ALA A 125 -11.40 -2.82 -9.08
CA ALA A 125 -11.51 -2.86 -7.63
C ALA A 125 -11.37 -1.46 -7.00
N VAL A 126 -10.53 -0.60 -7.58
CA VAL A 126 -10.42 0.81 -7.19
C VAL A 126 -11.74 1.53 -7.47
N ARG A 127 -12.33 1.37 -8.65
CA ARG A 127 -13.66 1.92 -8.99
C ARG A 127 -14.72 1.47 -7.98
N GLU A 128 -14.80 0.17 -7.70
CA GLU A 128 -15.73 -0.38 -6.69
C GLU A 128 -15.50 0.23 -5.29
N ALA A 129 -14.24 0.43 -4.89
CA ALA A 129 -13.91 1.02 -3.60
C ALA A 129 -14.27 2.52 -3.50
N TYR A 130 -14.13 3.29 -4.58
CA TYR A 130 -14.62 4.68 -4.64
C TYR A 130 -16.15 4.73 -4.54
N GLU A 131 -16.87 3.90 -5.31
CA GLU A 131 -18.33 3.85 -5.30
C GLU A 131 -18.89 3.43 -3.93
N ALA A 132 -18.18 2.57 -3.22
CA ALA A 132 -18.54 2.10 -1.89
C ALA A 132 -18.13 3.02 -0.73
N GLY A 133 -17.43 4.13 -1.01
CA GLY A 133 -16.97 5.08 0.01
C GLY A 133 -15.78 4.61 0.85
N TYR A 134 -14.98 3.67 0.33
CA TYR A 134 -13.70 3.24 0.93
C TYR A 134 -12.48 4.01 0.40
N LEU A 135 -12.66 4.78 -0.67
CA LEU A 135 -11.70 5.73 -1.24
C LEU A 135 -12.42 7.06 -1.54
N GLY A 136 -11.67 8.13 -1.76
CA GLY A 136 -12.21 9.46 -2.00
C GLY A 136 -12.26 10.30 -0.72
N THR A 137 -13.36 11.03 -0.52
CA THR A 137 -13.47 12.01 0.59
C THR A 137 -14.19 11.43 1.80
N ASN A 138 -13.73 11.81 2.99
CA ASN A 138 -14.29 11.46 4.29
C ASN A 138 -14.64 9.97 4.44
N ILE A 139 -13.64 9.11 4.20
CA ILE A 139 -13.79 7.65 4.14
C ILE A 139 -14.44 7.13 5.43
N LEU A 140 -15.62 6.52 5.29
CA LEU A 140 -16.43 6.01 6.40
C LEU A 140 -16.73 7.04 7.51
N GLY A 141 -16.73 8.34 7.19
CA GLY A 141 -16.97 9.42 8.16
C GLY A 141 -15.78 9.71 9.09
N SER A 142 -14.58 9.24 8.76
CA SER A 142 -13.38 9.36 9.61
C SER A 142 -12.65 10.70 9.48
N GLY A 143 -13.01 11.53 8.50
CA GLY A 143 -12.27 12.73 8.13
C GLY A 143 -11.01 12.47 7.29
N LEU A 144 -10.73 11.20 6.94
CA LEU A 144 -9.65 10.84 6.01
C LEU A 144 -10.11 11.01 4.56
N ASP A 145 -9.36 11.78 3.80
CA ASP A 145 -9.44 11.83 2.34
C ASP A 145 -8.27 11.03 1.76
N LEU A 146 -8.53 10.16 0.77
CA LEU A 146 -7.49 9.38 0.11
C LEU A 146 -7.76 9.23 -1.39
N GLU A 147 -6.80 9.71 -2.18
CA GLU A 147 -6.70 9.44 -3.61
C GLU A 147 -5.77 8.24 -3.86
N LEU A 148 -6.18 7.33 -4.73
CA LEU A 148 -5.39 6.14 -5.10
C LEU A 148 -5.14 6.08 -6.60
N THR A 149 -3.87 6.17 -6.99
CA THR A 149 -3.45 6.09 -8.39
C THR A 149 -2.78 4.76 -8.70
N VAL A 150 -3.31 4.03 -9.68
CA VAL A 150 -2.66 2.83 -10.24
C VAL A 150 -1.79 3.24 -11.41
N HIS A 151 -0.49 2.97 -11.33
CA HIS A 151 0.51 3.30 -12.34
C HIS A 151 1.12 2.02 -12.93
N ALA A 152 1.07 1.88 -14.25
CA ALA A 152 1.71 0.78 -14.95
C ALA A 152 3.16 1.16 -15.32
N GLY A 153 4.13 0.34 -14.91
CA GLY A 153 5.52 0.46 -15.29
C GLY A 153 5.78 0.02 -16.74
N ALA A 154 7.04 0.11 -17.15
CA ALA A 154 7.47 -0.12 -18.54
C ALA A 154 8.40 -1.34 -18.73
N GLY A 155 8.33 -2.32 -17.82
CA GLY A 155 9.04 -3.61 -17.95
C GLY A 155 10.54 -3.54 -17.65
N ALA A 156 10.93 -2.79 -16.62
CA ALA A 156 12.32 -2.64 -16.21
C ALA A 156 12.54 -3.19 -14.79
N TYR A 157 13.24 -4.32 -14.68
CA TYR A 157 13.54 -5.01 -13.41
C TYR A 157 14.07 -4.09 -12.30
N ILE A 158 14.90 -3.09 -12.66
CA ILE A 158 15.48 -2.16 -11.69
C ILE A 158 14.42 -1.27 -11.01
N CYS A 159 13.23 -1.10 -11.61
CA CYS A 159 12.13 -0.33 -11.01
C CYS A 159 11.49 -1.04 -9.82
N GLY A 160 11.85 -2.29 -9.52
CA GLY A 160 11.54 -2.94 -8.25
C GLY A 160 12.40 -2.44 -7.08
N GLU A 161 13.53 -1.78 -7.35
CA GLU A 161 14.32 -1.10 -6.31
C GLU A 161 13.60 0.17 -5.87
N GLU A 162 13.49 0.39 -4.55
CA GLU A 162 12.58 1.39 -3.98
C GLU A 162 12.82 2.82 -4.49
N THR A 163 14.06 3.22 -4.76
CA THR A 163 14.38 4.59 -5.21
C THR A 163 14.28 4.75 -6.72
N ALA A 164 14.66 3.72 -7.48
CA ALA A 164 14.45 3.68 -8.92
C ALA A 164 12.95 3.68 -9.29
N LEU A 165 12.12 3.03 -8.47
CA LEU A 165 10.66 3.07 -8.57
C LEU A 165 10.14 4.51 -8.49
N LEU A 166 10.60 5.27 -7.50
CA LEU A 166 10.18 6.67 -7.31
C LEU A 166 10.57 7.53 -8.51
N ASP A 167 11.78 7.37 -9.04
CA ASP A 167 12.20 8.07 -10.26
C ASP A 167 11.34 7.71 -11.46
N SER A 168 11.00 6.42 -11.63
CA SER A 168 10.10 5.99 -12.70
C SER A 168 8.70 6.58 -12.54
N LEU A 169 8.17 6.64 -11.31
CA LEU A 169 6.85 7.21 -11.02
C LEU A 169 6.81 8.73 -11.28
N GLU A 170 7.93 9.42 -11.09
CA GLU A 170 8.10 10.83 -11.43
C GLU A 170 8.31 11.09 -12.95
N GLY A 171 8.25 10.04 -13.78
CA GLY A 171 8.44 10.14 -15.23
C GLY A 171 9.91 10.29 -15.65
N ARG A 172 10.85 10.02 -14.75
CA ARG A 172 12.29 9.97 -15.06
C ARG A 172 12.69 8.54 -15.44
N ARG A 173 13.95 8.37 -15.83
CA ARG A 173 14.53 7.03 -15.99
C ARG A 173 14.64 6.38 -14.60
N GLY A 174 14.21 5.13 -14.45
CA GLY A 174 14.30 4.37 -13.19
C GLY A 174 15.73 4.05 -12.78
N GLN A 175 16.47 5.06 -12.33
CA GLN A 175 17.83 4.93 -11.83
C GLN A 175 17.78 5.07 -10.29
N PRO A 176 18.50 4.23 -9.54
CA PRO A 176 18.53 4.37 -8.08
C PRO A 176 19.05 5.74 -7.65
N ARG A 177 18.44 6.30 -6.61
CA ARG A 177 18.87 7.57 -6.02
C ARG A 177 20.02 7.35 -5.03
N LEU A 178 20.88 8.36 -4.91
CA LEU A 178 21.91 8.38 -3.87
C LEU A 178 21.25 8.45 -2.49
N ARG A 179 21.77 7.65 -1.54
CA ARG A 179 21.44 7.74 -0.12
C ARG A 179 22.66 8.32 0.60
N PRO A 180 22.51 9.35 1.45
CA PRO A 180 21.31 10.15 1.76
C PRO A 180 20.89 11.12 0.63
N PRO A 181 19.62 11.63 0.61
CA PRO A 181 18.57 11.48 1.62
C PRO A 181 17.76 10.17 1.50
N PHE A 182 17.16 9.72 2.61
CA PHE A 182 16.28 8.55 2.63
C PHE A 182 14.85 8.89 2.17
N PRO A 183 14.11 7.96 1.55
CA PRO A 183 12.74 8.19 1.08
C PRO A 183 11.76 8.66 2.16
N ALA A 184 11.98 8.25 3.42
CA ALA A 184 11.15 8.66 4.56
C ALA A 184 11.22 10.18 4.83
N VAL A 185 12.30 10.85 4.40
CA VAL A 185 12.50 12.30 4.54
C VAL A 185 12.22 13.03 3.23
N ALA A 186 12.73 12.49 2.11
CA ALA A 186 12.57 13.06 0.78
C ALA A 186 12.51 11.95 -0.27
N GLY A 187 11.31 11.42 -0.50
CA GLY A 187 11.01 10.41 -1.50
C GLY A 187 10.33 11.00 -2.73
N LEU A 188 9.11 10.54 -3.01
CA LEU A 188 8.30 10.99 -4.14
C LEU A 188 8.07 12.51 -4.05
N TYR A 189 8.37 13.22 -5.12
CA TYR A 189 8.23 14.69 -5.21
C TYR A 189 8.94 15.43 -4.05
N ALA A 190 10.07 14.89 -3.58
CA ALA A 190 10.84 15.40 -2.45
C ALA A 190 10.03 15.51 -1.12
N CYS A 191 9.01 14.67 -0.98
CA CYS A 191 8.14 14.60 0.20
C CYS A 191 8.32 13.28 0.96
N PRO A 192 7.98 13.23 2.26
CA PRO A 192 8.03 12.00 3.04
C PRO A 192 7.25 10.87 2.38
N THR A 193 7.92 9.77 2.06
CA THR A 193 7.32 8.65 1.32
C THR A 193 7.61 7.32 1.97
N VAL A 194 6.56 6.53 2.16
CA VAL A 194 6.68 5.11 2.54
C VAL A 194 6.58 4.27 1.27
N VAL A 195 7.58 3.43 1.04
CA VAL A 195 7.51 2.38 0.01
C VAL A 195 7.31 1.02 0.69
N ASN A 196 6.23 0.31 0.39
CA ASN A 196 6.00 -1.04 0.91
C ASN A 196 5.63 -2.01 -0.21
N ASN A 197 6.01 -3.28 -0.07
CA ASN A 197 5.60 -4.34 -1.00
C ASN A 197 4.11 -4.69 -0.82
N VAL A 198 3.48 -5.17 -1.88
CA VAL A 198 2.07 -5.60 -1.92
C VAL A 198 1.70 -6.51 -0.74
N GLU A 199 2.39 -7.63 -0.56
CA GLU A 199 2.08 -8.58 0.53
C GLU A 199 2.21 -7.94 1.92
N SER A 200 3.12 -6.99 2.09
CA SER A 200 3.28 -6.28 3.37
C SER A 200 2.04 -5.47 3.71
N ILE A 201 1.50 -4.74 2.74
CA ILE A 201 0.30 -3.92 2.93
C ILE A 201 -0.97 -4.78 2.98
N ALA A 202 -1.08 -5.78 2.11
CA ALA A 202 -2.24 -6.69 2.08
C ALA A 202 -2.36 -7.57 3.34
N SER A 203 -1.28 -7.74 4.12
CA SER A 203 -1.33 -8.44 5.41
C SER A 203 -1.97 -7.61 6.53
N VAL A 204 -1.95 -6.28 6.41
CA VAL A 204 -2.40 -5.36 7.48
C VAL A 204 -3.86 -5.57 7.86
N PRO A 205 -4.83 -5.67 6.92
CA PRO A 205 -6.23 -5.94 7.27
C PRO A 205 -6.43 -7.16 8.17
N ALA A 206 -5.71 -8.26 7.90
CA ALA A 206 -5.83 -9.49 8.68
C ALA A 206 -5.28 -9.33 10.10
N ILE A 207 -4.16 -8.62 10.27
CA ILE A 207 -3.58 -8.27 11.58
C ILE A 207 -4.59 -7.49 12.43
N LEU A 208 -5.27 -6.52 11.82
CA LEU A 208 -6.26 -5.71 12.50
C LEU A 208 -7.54 -6.50 12.79
N ASN A 209 -7.98 -7.36 11.87
CA ASN A 209 -9.21 -8.11 12.06
C ASN A 209 -9.04 -9.23 13.11
N LYS A 210 -7.97 -10.02 13.02
CA LYS A 210 -7.78 -11.24 13.83
C LYS A 210 -6.96 -11.03 15.11
N GLY A 211 -6.27 -9.90 15.23
CA GLY A 211 -5.42 -9.59 16.38
C GLY A 211 -3.93 -9.69 16.07
N LYS A 212 -3.13 -8.83 16.70
CA LYS A 212 -1.66 -8.83 16.52
C LYS A 212 -0.97 -10.11 17.03
N ASP A 213 -1.53 -10.76 18.05
CA ASP A 213 -0.98 -12.02 18.59
C ASP A 213 -1.34 -13.25 17.75
N TRP A 214 -2.36 -13.15 16.88
CA TRP A 214 -2.72 -14.20 15.93
C TRP A 214 -1.73 -14.25 14.74
N PHE A 215 -1.14 -13.11 14.41
CA PHE A 215 -0.26 -12.94 13.26
C PHE A 215 1.18 -13.41 13.57
#